data_AF-A0A354P1A0-F1
#
_entry.id   AF-A0A354P1A0-F1
#
_cell.length_a   1.000
_cell.length_b   1.000
_cell.length_c   1.000
_cell.angle_alpha   90.00
_cell.angle_beta   90.00
_cell.angle_gamma   90.00
#
_symmetry.space_group_name_H-M   'P 1'
#
loop_
_entity.id
_entity.type
_entity.pdbx_description
1 polymer ?
#
loop_
_entity_poly.entity_id
_entity_poly.type
_entity_poly.pdbx_seq_one_letter_code
_entity_poly.pdbx_strand_id
1 'polypeptide(L)' 'MALEIERCVACRPGSPEITAQETANLLPQIPYWSIIVDDNGQRLLERQFTFR' A
#
# COMPACT_ATOMS: atom_id res chain seq x y z
N MET A 1 2.54 25.69 -3.57
CA MET A 1 1.63 24.58 -3.91
C MET A 1 1.85 23.51 -2.86
N ALA A 2 0.95 23.43 -1.88
CA ALA A 2 1.12 22.59 -0.69
C ALA A 2 0.16 21.41 -0.79
N LEU A 3 0.70 20.19 -0.85
CA LEU A 3 -0.07 18.93 -0.72
C LEU A 3 -0.44 18.64 0.75
N GLU A 4 -0.30 19.62 1.64
CA GLU A 4 -0.47 19.50 3.10
C GLU A 4 -1.92 19.21 3.52
N ILE A 5 -2.89 19.30 2.60
CA ILE A 5 -4.33 19.16 2.87
C ILE A 5 -4.92 17.86 2.30
N GLU A 6 -4.18 17.14 1.44
CA GLU A 6 -4.65 15.88 0.83
C GLU A 6 -4.53 14.74 1.85
N ARG A 7 -5.63 14.48 2.57
CA ARG A 7 -5.73 13.33 3.49
C ARG A 7 -5.91 12.07 2.67
N CYS A 8 -4.85 11.26 2.58
CA CYS A 8 -4.78 9.99 1.86
C CYS A 8 -6.11 9.21 1.93
N VAL A 9 -6.80 9.09 0.80
CA VAL A 9 -8.06 8.34 0.69
C VAL A 9 -7.83 6.84 0.94
N ALA A 10 -6.68 6.31 0.53
CA ALA A 10 -6.32 4.91 0.72
C ALA A 10 -6.18 4.52 2.20
N CYS A 11 -5.82 5.46 3.08
CA CYS A 11 -5.64 5.21 4.52
C CYS A 11 -6.85 5.65 5.36
N ARG A 12 -7.98 6.02 4.76
CA ARG A 12 -9.17 6.44 5.51
C ARG A 12 -9.79 5.23 6.23
N PRO A 13 -10.18 5.35 7.51
CA PRO A 13 -10.99 4.34 8.18
C PRO A 13 -12.26 4.04 7.35
N GLY A 14 -12.45 2.77 6.98
CA GLY A 14 -13.57 2.31 6.16
C GLY A 14 -13.32 2.28 4.65
N SER A 15 -12.12 2.65 4.17
CA SER A 15 -11.74 2.38 2.79
C SER A 15 -11.70 0.87 2.52
N PRO A 16 -12.22 0.39 1.38
CA PRO A 16 -12.26 -1.03 1.09
C PRO A 16 -10.83 -1.56 0.96
N GLU A 17 -10.58 -2.69 1.61
CA GLU A 17 -9.35 -3.42 1.34
C GLU A 17 -9.36 -3.99 -0.07
N ILE A 18 -8.18 -4.11 -0.68
CA ILE A 18 -8.06 -4.80 -1.96
C ILE A 18 -8.42 -6.28 -1.77
N THR A 19 -9.18 -6.80 -2.73
CA THR A 19 -9.56 -8.21 -2.78
C THR A 19 -8.39 -9.08 -3.21
N ALA A 20 -8.45 -10.39 -2.95
CA ALA A 20 -7.44 -11.34 -3.39
C ALA A 20 -7.26 -11.34 -4.92
N GLN A 21 -8.35 -11.15 -5.67
CA GLN A 21 -8.32 -11.08 -7.13
C GLN A 21 -7.59 -9.83 -7.63
N GLU A 22 -7.85 -8.69 -7.00
CA GLU A 22 -7.13 -7.44 -7.31
C GLU A 22 -5.65 -7.57 -6.96
N THR A 23 -5.31 -8.15 -5.82
CA THR A 23 -3.91 -8.42 -5.44
C THR A 23 -3.20 -9.24 -6.51
N ALA A 24 -3.81 -10.34 -6.98
CA ALA A 24 -3.23 -11.21 -8.00
C ALA A 24 -3.00 -10.48 -9.33
N ASN A 25 -3.83 -9.50 -9.66
CA ASN A 25 -3.74 -8.73 -10.91
C ASN A 25 -2.77 -7.54 -10.81
N LEU A 26 -2.65 -6.92 -9.63
CA LEU A 26 -1.90 -5.68 -9.42
C LEU A 26 -0.46 -5.93 -8.96
N LEU A 27 -0.23 -6.88 -8.07
CA LEU A 27 1.10 -7.15 -7.51
C LEU A 27 2.16 -7.48 -8.58
N PRO A 28 1.85 -8.25 -9.65
CA PRO A 28 2.82 -8.50 -10.73
C PRO A 28 3.29 -7.24 -11.48
N GLN A 29 2.52 -6.15 -11.43
CA GLN A 29 2.88 -4.88 -12.07
C GLN A 29 3.91 -4.08 -11.26
N ILE A 30 4.11 -4.44 -9.99
CA ILE A 30 5.02 -3.78 -9.05
C ILE A 30 5.97 -4.79 -8.38
N PRO A 31 6.87 -5.45 -9.13
CA PRO A 31 7.61 -6.63 -8.67
C PRO A 31 8.60 -6.38 -7.51
N TYR A 32 8.92 -5.11 -7.22
CA TYR A 32 9.81 -4.74 -6.11
C TYR A 32 9.08 -4.46 -4.80
N TRP A 33 7.75 -4.56 -4.81
CA TRP A 33 6.92 -4.36 -3.64
C TRP A 33 6.42 -5.70 -3.11
N SER A 34 6.31 -5.81 -1.79
CA SER A 34 5.79 -7.00 -1.11
C SER A 34 4.70 -6.60 -0.12
N ILE A 35 3.71 -7.47 0.08
CA ILE A 35 2.68 -7.26 1.09
C ILE A 35 3.24 -7.73 2.44
N ILE A 36 3.18 -6.86 3.44
CA ILE A 36 3.52 -7.16 4.83
C ILE A 36 2.29 -6.96 5.72
N VAL A 37 2.32 -7.56 6.90
CA VAL A 37 1.32 -7.34 7.96
C VAL A 37 2.05 -6.70 9.12
N ASP A 38 1.56 -5.55 9.59
CA ASP A 38 2.12 -4.87 10.76
C ASP A 38 1.68 -5.53 12.07
N ASP A 39 2.19 -5.03 13.19
CA ASP A 39 1.86 -5.53 14.54
C ASP A 39 0.38 -5.35 14.92
N ASN A 40 -0.35 -4.49 14.21
CA ASN A 40 -1.79 -4.25 14.40
C ASN A 40 -2.66 -5.12 13.48
N GLY A 41 -2.05 -5.99 12.66
CA GLY A 41 -2.76 -6.82 11.69
C GLY A 41 -3.12 -6.12 10.39
N GLN A 42 -2.62 -4.90 10.15
CA GLN A 42 -2.90 -4.13 8.94
C GLN A 42 -2.01 -4.58 7.78
N ARG A 43 -2.62 -4.82 6.62
CA ARG A 43 -1.91 -5.15 5.38
C ARG A 43 -1.33 -3.89 4.74
N LEU A 44 -0.02 -3.89 4.49
CA LEU A 44 0.74 -2.77 3.91
C LEU A 44 1.60 -3.26 2.75
N LEU A 45 2.09 -2.32 1.94
CA LEU A 45 3.10 -2.58 0.91
C LEU A 45 4.46 -2.06 1.37
N GLU A 46 5.49 -2.92 1.30
CA GLU A 46 6.87 -2.57 1.61
C GLU A 46 7.75 -2.66 0.36
N ARG A 47 8.67 -1.72 0.22
CA ARG A 47 9.75 -1.75 -0.76
C ARG A 47 11.02 -1.14 -0.18
N GLN A 48 12.13 -1.86 -0.34
CA GLN A 48 13.45 -1.38 0.06
C GLN A 48 14.06 -0.51 -1.05
N PHE A 49 14.62 0.64 -0.67
CA PHE A 49 15.37 1.53 -1.55
C PHE A 49 16.80 1.64 -1.05
N THR A 50 17.76 1.38 -1.93
CA THR A 50 19.18 1.59 -1.63
C THR A 50 19.64 2.87 -2.29
N PHE A 51 20.13 3.81 -1.47
CA PHE A 51 20.70 5.07 -1.94
C PHE A 51 22.23 5.00 -1.88
N ARG A 52 22.91 5.74 -2.77
CA ARG A 52 24.38 5.89 -2.79
C ARG A 52 24.77 7.25 -2.25
#